data_AF-A0A009PSZ3-F1
#
_entry.id   AF-A0A009PSZ3-F1
#
_cell.length_a   1.000
_cell.length_b   1.000
_cell.length_c   1.000
_cell.angle_alpha   90.00
_cell.angle_beta   90.00
_cell.angle_gamma   90.00
#
_symmetry.space_group_name_H-M   'P 1'
#
loop_
_entity.id
_entity.type
_entity.pdbx_description
1 polymer ?
#
loop_
_entity_poly.entity_id
_entity_poly.type
_entity_poly.pdbx_seq_one_letter_code
_entity_poly.pdbx_strand_id
1 'polypeptide(L)'
;MKDLITAILVKQPKLTAREIAKIIGIEKKEVNAFLYQNKDIFSQDEAFCWSLAIIPSVKNLERPMMNSELELNDIVKNKLIQLLDYVSHQAEDTQKIQYEMSGNRFYSHDLEKLRGLKILNDDDWWFQIERLQLQSVPKPSQILSSYIHVDAEKEPTVNFSSLNKIISFKKVHQFRLPYSSVACDLITKIDILQKLFKEFESYQNIWEDWKQNNDEIKKSIVVYDKLFSWNTAINLGGTGDGEEIVAGFGLVDWVLPTTQKSYSYPLMTIPLEMEIEKMD
;
A
#
# COMPACT_ATOMS: atom_id res chain seq x y z
N MET A 1 -42.46 47.86 4.03
CA MET A 1 -42.10 47.49 2.65
C MET A 1 -41.21 46.25 2.61
N LYS A 2 -40.12 46.21 3.41
CA LYS A 2 -39.23 45.05 3.58
C LYS A 2 -39.94 43.70 3.77
N ASP A 3 -40.72 43.56 4.85
CA ASP A 3 -41.35 42.27 5.21
C ASP A 3 -42.36 41.78 4.15
N LEU A 4 -43.03 42.71 3.47
CA LEU A 4 -43.97 42.39 2.38
C LEU A 4 -43.23 41.88 1.14
N ILE A 5 -42.14 42.54 0.73
CA ILE A 5 -41.33 42.09 -0.41
C ILE A 5 -40.64 40.77 -0.08
N THR A 6 -40.12 40.62 1.13
CA THR A 6 -39.55 39.35 1.62
C THR A 6 -40.58 38.23 1.58
N ALA A 7 -41.79 38.43 2.12
CA ALA A 7 -42.84 37.40 2.10
C ALA A 7 -43.26 36.99 0.68
N ILE A 8 -43.25 37.92 -0.27
CA ILE A 8 -43.54 37.64 -1.68
C ILE A 8 -42.41 36.85 -2.32
N LEU A 9 -41.16 37.29 -2.15
CA LEU A 9 -39.99 36.63 -2.73
C LEU A 9 -39.68 35.27 -2.09
N VAL A 10 -40.12 35.01 -0.85
CA VAL A 10 -40.13 33.67 -0.23
C VAL A 10 -41.11 32.73 -0.93
N LYS A 11 -42.31 33.23 -1.28
CA LYS A 11 -43.34 32.40 -1.92
C LYS A 11 -43.11 32.23 -3.43
N GLN A 12 -42.57 33.24 -4.09
CA GLN A 12 -42.31 33.28 -5.53
C GLN A 12 -41.00 34.03 -5.80
N PRO A 13 -39.85 33.33 -5.82
CA PRO A 13 -38.57 33.94 -6.17
C PRO A 13 -38.50 34.25 -7.68
N LYS A 14 -37.58 35.15 -8.07
CA LYS A 14 -37.34 35.58 -9.46
C LYS A 14 -38.45 36.44 -10.06
N LEU A 15 -39.02 37.33 -9.26
CA LEU A 15 -39.98 38.33 -9.76
C LEU A 15 -39.28 39.63 -10.14
N THR A 16 -39.79 40.29 -11.18
CA THR A 16 -39.34 41.62 -11.56
C THR A 16 -39.89 42.68 -10.60
N ALA A 17 -39.20 43.81 -10.45
CA ALA A 17 -39.67 44.92 -9.62
C ALA A 17 -41.08 45.43 -10.01
N ARG A 18 -41.50 45.20 -11.27
CA ARG A 18 -42.84 45.55 -11.78
C ARG A 18 -43.91 44.61 -11.25
N GLU A 19 -43.62 43.32 -11.13
CA GLU A 19 -44.55 42.31 -10.61
C GLU A 19 -44.71 42.46 -9.10
N ILE A 20 -43.61 42.71 -8.38
CA ILE A 20 -43.63 43.01 -6.95
C ILE A 20 -44.47 44.27 -6.68
N ALA A 21 -44.26 45.33 -7.47
CA ALA A 21 -45.05 46.56 -7.42
C ALA A 21 -46.55 46.32 -7.63
N LYS A 22 -46.91 45.45 -8.59
CA LYS A 22 -48.31 45.09 -8.87
C LYS A 22 -48.97 44.32 -7.73
N ILE A 23 -48.22 43.47 -7.03
CA ILE A 23 -48.72 42.66 -5.90
C ILE A 23 -48.90 43.53 -4.64
N ILE A 24 -47.99 44.47 -4.39
CA ILE A 24 -48.02 45.33 -3.20
C ILE A 24 -48.87 46.61 -3.42
N GLY A 25 -49.13 46.98 -4.69
CA GLY A 25 -49.92 48.15 -5.05
C GLY A 25 -49.15 49.48 -4.97
N ILE A 26 -47.82 49.43 -5.15
CA ILE A 26 -46.91 50.58 -5.02
C ILE A 26 -46.27 50.88 -6.37
N GLU A 27 -45.81 52.11 -6.61
CA GLU A 27 -45.11 52.44 -7.86
C GLU A 27 -43.81 51.64 -8.04
N LYS A 28 -43.56 51.19 -9.27
CA LYS A 28 -42.33 50.46 -9.63
C LYS A 28 -41.07 51.22 -9.21
N LYS A 29 -41.05 52.56 -9.31
CA LYS A 29 -39.89 53.38 -8.97
C LYS A 29 -39.53 53.29 -7.49
N GLU A 30 -40.52 53.29 -6.61
CA GLU A 30 -40.32 53.17 -5.16
C GLU A 30 -39.85 51.77 -4.77
N VAL A 31 -40.45 50.72 -5.34
CA VAL A 31 -40.01 49.33 -5.11
C VAL A 31 -38.59 49.11 -5.61
N ASN A 32 -38.23 49.64 -6.78
CA ASN A 32 -36.90 49.48 -7.35
C ASN A 32 -35.86 50.28 -6.53
N ALA A 33 -36.17 51.50 -6.10
CA ALA A 33 -35.31 52.28 -5.22
C ALA A 33 -35.08 51.55 -3.88
N PHE A 34 -36.12 50.95 -3.32
CA PHE A 34 -36.04 50.18 -2.07
C PHE A 34 -35.17 48.92 -2.22
N LEU A 35 -35.34 48.17 -3.32
CA LEU A 35 -34.54 46.97 -3.60
C LEU A 35 -33.05 47.31 -3.82
N TYR A 36 -32.74 48.39 -4.54
CA TYR A 36 -31.36 48.84 -4.72
C TYR A 36 -30.70 49.39 -3.46
N GLN A 37 -31.48 49.89 -2.49
CA GLN A 37 -30.96 50.33 -1.19
C GLN A 37 -30.67 49.17 -0.24
N ASN A 38 -31.27 48.00 -0.45
CA ASN A 38 -31.17 46.82 0.42
C ASN A 38 -30.51 45.63 -0.30
N LYS A 39 -29.36 45.85 -0.96
CA LYS A 39 -28.59 44.82 -1.69
C LYS A 39 -27.99 43.74 -0.80
N ASP A 40 -27.93 43.99 0.50
CA ASP A 40 -27.55 43.05 1.54
C ASP A 40 -28.58 41.92 1.73
N ILE A 41 -29.84 42.16 1.33
CA ILE A 41 -30.97 41.23 1.55
C ILE A 41 -31.61 40.81 0.24
N PHE A 42 -31.48 41.58 -0.83
CA PHE A 42 -32.05 41.27 -2.14
C PHE A 42 -30.96 41.24 -3.22
N SER A 43 -30.89 40.15 -3.96
CA SER A 43 -29.99 39.97 -5.10
C SER A 43 -30.76 40.09 -6.41
N GLN A 44 -30.16 40.73 -7.41
CA GLN A 44 -30.70 40.82 -8.77
C GLN A 44 -29.92 39.88 -9.68
N ASP A 45 -30.62 39.10 -10.51
CA ASP A 45 -30.01 38.25 -11.54
C ASP A 45 -29.84 38.98 -12.89
N GLU A 46 -29.16 38.35 -13.84
CA GLU A 46 -28.90 38.89 -15.18
C GLU A 46 -30.19 39.14 -16.00
N ALA A 47 -31.32 38.57 -15.59
CA ALA A 47 -32.64 38.78 -16.19
C ALA A 47 -33.44 39.92 -15.53
N PHE A 48 -32.81 40.71 -14.64
CA PHE A 48 -33.41 41.78 -13.85
C PHE A 48 -34.47 41.31 -12.83
N CYS A 49 -34.49 40.03 -12.50
CA CYS A 49 -35.36 39.44 -11.49
C CYS A 49 -34.70 39.48 -10.10
N TRP A 50 -35.51 39.68 -9.08
CA TRP A 50 -35.04 39.82 -7.69
C TRP A 50 -35.30 38.55 -6.88
N SER A 51 -34.34 38.20 -6.03
CA SER A 51 -34.39 37.08 -5.08
C SER A 51 -33.82 37.51 -3.73
N LEU A 52 -34.06 36.73 -2.67
CA LEU A 52 -33.45 36.99 -1.37
C LEU A 52 -31.96 36.59 -1.41
N ALA A 53 -31.09 37.54 -1.09
CA ALA A 53 -29.68 37.29 -0.87
C ALA A 53 -29.56 36.42 0.39
N ILE A 54 -29.11 35.18 0.20
CA ILE A 54 -29.02 34.18 1.26
C ILE A 54 -28.03 34.68 2.32
N ILE A 55 -28.53 35.03 3.52
CA ILE A 55 -27.68 35.18 4.70
C ILE A 55 -27.58 33.80 5.36
N PRO A 56 -26.37 33.28 5.63
CA PRO A 56 -26.19 32.00 6.31
C PRO A 56 -26.52 32.10 7.81
N SER A 57 -27.12 31.04 8.34
CA SER A 57 -27.54 30.81 9.74
C SER A 57 -28.85 31.51 10.13
N VAL A 58 -29.90 30.83 10.62
CA VAL A 58 -29.89 29.91 11.77
C VAL A 58 -30.97 28.82 11.64
N LYS A 59 -30.54 27.63 12.07
CA LYS A 59 -31.26 26.44 12.58
C LYS A 59 -32.76 26.55 12.92
N ASN A 60 -33.40 25.41 12.64
CA ASN A 60 -34.61 24.83 13.25
C ASN A 60 -35.97 25.39 12.82
N LEU A 61 -36.55 24.74 11.81
CA LEU A 61 -37.97 24.37 11.82
C LEU A 61 -38.10 22.99 11.16
N GLU A 62 -38.36 22.00 12.00
CA GLU A 62 -38.69 20.63 11.61
C GLU A 62 -39.92 20.63 10.70
N ARG A 63 -39.74 20.24 9.41
CA ARG A 63 -40.67 19.44 8.57
C ARG A 63 -40.11 19.31 7.13
N PRO A 64 -40.60 18.36 6.31
CA PRO A 64 -39.79 17.42 5.55
C PRO A 64 -39.20 18.04 4.28
N MET A 65 -37.89 18.24 4.24
CA MET A 65 -37.14 18.64 3.03
C MET A 65 -36.08 17.61 2.65
N MET A 66 -36.26 16.34 3.03
CA MET A 66 -35.27 15.29 2.81
C MET A 66 -35.06 14.89 1.33
N ASN A 67 -35.85 15.38 0.38
CA ASN A 67 -35.71 14.97 -1.02
C ASN A 67 -34.89 15.97 -1.86
N SER A 68 -35.00 17.28 -1.63
CA SER A 68 -34.36 18.28 -2.50
C SER A 68 -32.85 18.41 -2.29
N GLU A 69 -32.35 18.28 -1.06
CA GLU A 69 -30.91 18.32 -0.77
C GLU A 69 -30.19 17.03 -1.21
N LEU A 70 -30.88 15.89 -1.12
CA LEU A 70 -30.42 14.61 -1.66
C LEU A 70 -30.35 14.66 -3.19
N GLU A 71 -31.40 15.16 -3.85
CA GLU A 71 -31.42 15.36 -5.31
C GLU A 71 -30.33 16.35 -5.78
N LEU A 72 -30.10 17.45 -5.06
CA LEU A 72 -29.05 18.41 -5.40
C LEU A 72 -27.65 17.79 -5.21
N ASN A 73 -27.44 17.03 -4.13
CA ASN A 73 -26.20 16.27 -3.92
C ASN A 73 -26.00 15.20 -4.99
N ASP A 74 -27.05 14.52 -5.42
CA ASP A 74 -26.97 13.53 -6.50
C ASP A 74 -26.67 14.19 -7.84
N ILE A 75 -27.23 15.35 -8.14
CA ILE A 75 -26.90 16.12 -9.36
C ILE A 75 -25.44 16.60 -9.31
N VAL A 76 -24.96 17.12 -8.18
CA VAL A 76 -23.58 17.59 -8.02
C VAL A 76 -22.61 16.40 -8.10
N LYS A 77 -22.94 15.28 -7.45
CA LYS A 77 -22.18 14.04 -7.52
C LYS A 77 -22.13 13.48 -8.94
N ASN A 78 -23.25 13.47 -9.65
CA ASN A 78 -23.31 13.01 -11.05
C ASN A 78 -22.52 13.93 -11.99
N LYS A 79 -22.56 15.25 -11.78
CA LYS A 79 -21.70 16.19 -12.52
C LYS A 79 -20.22 15.98 -12.22
N LEU A 80 -19.86 15.73 -10.96
CA LEU A 80 -18.49 15.42 -10.57
C LEU A 80 -18.02 14.12 -11.22
N ILE A 81 -18.85 13.08 -11.22
CA ILE A 81 -18.57 11.81 -11.92
C ILE A 81 -18.36 12.08 -13.42
N GLN A 82 -19.24 12.85 -14.07
CA GLN A 82 -19.09 13.20 -15.49
C GLN A 82 -17.83 14.00 -15.79
N LEU A 83 -17.42 14.92 -14.90
CA LEU A 83 -16.17 15.66 -15.03
C LEU A 83 -14.95 14.75 -14.84
N LEU A 84 -14.99 13.83 -13.87
CA LEU A 84 -13.93 12.85 -13.65
C LEU A 84 -13.83 11.88 -14.84
N ASP A 85 -14.95 11.42 -15.37
CA ASP A 85 -14.99 10.61 -16.59
C ASP A 85 -14.42 11.40 -17.77
N TYR A 86 -14.79 12.67 -17.95
CA TYR A 86 -14.24 13.52 -19.01
C TYR A 86 -12.73 13.69 -18.89
N VAL A 87 -12.21 13.98 -17.70
CA VAL A 87 -10.76 14.07 -17.44
C VAL A 87 -10.08 12.74 -17.72
N SER A 88 -10.69 11.61 -17.31
CA SER A 88 -10.18 10.27 -17.62
C SER A 88 -10.09 10.01 -19.12
N HIS A 89 -11.12 10.35 -19.90
CA HIS A 89 -11.11 10.15 -21.36
C HIS A 89 -10.12 11.09 -22.06
N GLN A 90 -10.07 12.36 -21.64
CA GLN A 90 -9.10 13.32 -22.17
C GLN A 90 -7.66 12.87 -21.91
N ALA A 91 -7.43 12.22 -20.77
CA ALA A 91 -6.14 11.70 -20.38
C ALA A 91 -5.76 10.36 -21.02
N GLU A 92 -6.72 9.60 -21.54
CA GLU A 92 -6.46 8.48 -22.46
C GLU A 92 -6.04 9.01 -23.86
N ASP A 93 -6.66 10.09 -24.33
CA ASP A 93 -6.35 10.74 -25.62
C ASP A 93 -5.03 11.52 -25.62
N THR A 94 -4.68 12.17 -24.51
CA THR A 94 -3.35 12.73 -24.29
C THR A 94 -2.51 11.66 -23.60
N GLN A 95 -1.66 10.94 -24.34
CA GLN A 95 -0.75 9.83 -23.95
C GLN A 95 0.13 9.99 -22.66
N LYS A 96 -0.17 10.89 -21.74
CA LYS A 96 0.71 11.37 -20.67
C LYS A 96 0.10 11.35 -19.28
N ILE A 97 -0.97 10.60 -19.03
CA ILE A 97 -1.35 10.33 -17.64
C ILE A 97 -1.25 8.85 -17.36
N GLN A 98 -0.05 8.45 -16.92
CA GLN A 98 0.24 7.15 -16.35
C GLN A 98 -0.49 7.04 -15.00
N TYR A 99 -1.79 6.79 -15.03
CA TYR A 99 -2.61 6.66 -13.82
C TYR A 99 -2.40 5.34 -13.09
N GLU A 100 -1.84 4.35 -13.78
CA GLU A 100 -1.37 3.11 -13.18
C GLU A 100 0.13 3.22 -12.99
N MET A 101 0.57 3.35 -11.74
CA MET A 101 1.89 2.88 -11.34
C MET A 101 1.87 1.35 -11.45
N SER A 102 1.92 0.84 -12.68
CA SER A 102 2.12 -0.59 -12.98
C SER A 102 3.56 -1.05 -12.70
N GLY A 103 4.34 -0.20 -12.03
CA GLY A 103 5.70 -0.46 -11.57
C GLY A 103 5.75 -1.20 -10.24
N ASN A 104 6.85 -1.92 -10.00
CA ASN A 104 7.15 -2.46 -8.68
C ASN A 104 7.30 -1.28 -7.69
N ARG A 105 6.55 -1.30 -6.58
CA ARG A 105 6.63 -0.29 -5.52
C ARG A 105 7.27 -0.86 -4.26
N PHE A 106 8.03 -0.02 -3.56
CA PHE A 106 8.55 -0.31 -2.24
C PHE A 106 8.07 0.76 -1.26
N TYR A 107 7.55 0.33 -0.12
CA TYR A 107 7.24 1.26 0.96
C TYR A 107 8.50 1.52 1.80
N SER A 108 8.62 2.73 2.35
CA SER A 108 9.75 3.10 3.22
C SER A 108 9.94 2.11 4.38
N HIS A 109 8.85 1.72 5.03
CA HIS A 109 8.87 0.75 6.13
C HIS A 109 9.27 -0.67 5.72
N ASP A 110 9.14 -1.03 4.44
CA ASP A 110 9.62 -2.31 3.92
C ASP A 110 11.11 -2.26 3.69
N LEU A 111 11.62 -1.13 3.18
CA LEU A 111 13.05 -0.89 2.96
C LEU A 111 13.82 -0.81 4.28
N GLU A 112 13.26 -0.16 5.31
CA GLU A 112 13.86 -0.06 6.66
C GLU A 112 14.07 -1.42 7.34
N LYS A 113 13.26 -2.43 6.98
CA LYS A 113 13.36 -3.78 7.55
C LYS A 113 14.39 -4.65 6.85
N LEU A 114 14.93 -4.22 5.70
CA LEU A 114 15.87 -5.02 4.92
C LEU A 114 17.26 -4.95 5.54
N ARG A 115 17.96 -6.08 5.57
CA ARG A 115 19.35 -6.11 5.99
C ARG A 115 20.23 -5.52 4.89
N GLY A 116 21.21 -4.72 5.30
CA GLY A 116 22.17 -4.10 4.37
C GLY A 116 21.69 -2.82 3.71
N LEU A 117 20.46 -2.36 3.99
CA LEU A 117 19.97 -1.06 3.54
C LEU A 117 20.14 -0.05 4.67
N LYS A 118 20.90 1.01 4.40
CA LYS A 118 21.09 2.15 5.30
C LYS A 118 20.60 3.40 4.61
N ILE A 119 19.71 4.12 5.29
CA ILE A 119 19.28 5.44 4.85
C ILE A 119 20.24 6.43 5.51
N LEU A 120 21.06 7.09 4.71
CA LEU A 120 21.95 8.15 5.14
C LEU A 120 21.26 9.50 4.85
N ASN A 121 21.28 10.39 5.82
CA ASN A 121 20.65 11.71 5.73
C ASN A 121 21.69 12.76 6.13
N ASP A 122 22.70 12.90 5.28
CA ASP A 122 23.72 13.94 5.37
C ASP A 122 23.43 14.95 4.25
N ASP A 123 22.58 15.93 4.56
CA ASP A 123 22.03 16.99 3.69
C ASP A 123 21.16 16.53 2.49
N ASP A 124 21.49 15.41 1.86
CA ASP A 124 20.70 14.72 0.83
C ASP A 124 20.34 13.29 1.28
N TRP A 125 19.25 12.73 0.72
CA TRP A 125 18.77 11.37 1.06
C TRP A 125 19.49 10.33 0.21
N TRP A 126 20.40 9.59 0.84
CA TRP A 126 21.14 8.50 0.19
C TRP A 126 20.67 7.13 0.68
N PHE A 127 20.43 6.22 -0.26
CA PHE A 127 20.17 4.81 0.02
C PHE A 127 21.44 4.00 -0.21
N GLN A 128 22.14 3.67 0.87
CA GLN A 128 23.29 2.78 0.80
C GLN A 128 22.83 1.33 0.87
N ILE A 129 23.21 0.56 -0.14
CA ILE A 129 22.87 -0.85 -0.28
C ILE A 129 24.15 -1.68 -0.26
N GLU A 130 24.32 -2.46 0.80
CA GLU A 130 25.39 -3.45 0.89
C GLU A 130 24.94 -4.73 0.18
N ARG A 131 25.71 -5.18 -0.82
CA ARG A 131 25.41 -6.43 -1.54
C ARG A 131 25.67 -7.63 -0.65
N LEU A 132 24.60 -8.13 -0.02
CA LEU A 132 24.64 -9.32 0.81
C LEU A 132 24.81 -10.60 -0.03
N GLN A 133 25.57 -11.55 0.51
CA GLN A 133 25.71 -12.90 -0.05
C GLN A 133 25.03 -13.91 0.87
N LEU A 134 24.41 -14.92 0.26
CA LEU A 134 23.83 -16.03 1.00
C LEU A 134 24.91 -16.78 1.76
N GLN A 135 24.68 -17.01 3.04
CA GLN A 135 25.59 -17.83 3.84
C GLN A 135 25.44 -19.30 3.43
N SER A 136 26.56 -20.00 3.29
CA SER A 136 26.54 -21.44 3.03
C SER A 136 25.85 -22.19 4.18
N VAL A 137 25.13 -23.26 3.85
CA VAL A 137 24.48 -24.15 4.84
C VAL A 137 25.52 -24.58 5.89
N PRO A 138 25.21 -24.49 7.20
CA PRO A 138 26.12 -24.95 8.24
C PRO A 138 26.44 -26.42 8.01
N LYS A 139 27.73 -26.79 8.07
CA LYS A 139 28.14 -28.18 7.85
C LYS A 139 27.90 -28.98 9.14
N PRO A 140 27.16 -30.10 9.08
CA PRO A 140 27.02 -30.97 10.25
C PRO A 140 28.36 -31.60 10.62
N SER A 141 28.48 -32.06 11.87
CA SER A 141 29.65 -32.83 12.31
C SER A 141 29.87 -34.06 11.42
N GLN A 142 31.11 -34.55 11.27
CA GLN A 142 31.40 -35.75 10.47
C GLN A 142 30.53 -36.95 10.89
N ILE A 143 30.25 -37.05 12.19
CA ILE A 143 29.42 -38.09 12.76
C ILE A 143 27.98 -37.92 12.27
N LEU A 144 27.37 -36.75 12.47
CA LEU A 144 25.99 -36.47 12.06
C LEU A 144 25.76 -36.52 10.55
N SER A 145 26.76 -36.15 9.75
CA SER A 145 26.66 -36.13 8.27
C SER A 145 26.28 -37.48 7.67
N SER A 146 26.59 -38.59 8.37
CA SER A 146 26.26 -39.95 7.93
C SER A 146 24.81 -40.37 8.30
N TYR A 147 24.16 -39.62 9.18
CA TYR A 147 22.86 -39.94 9.76
C TYR A 147 21.78 -38.90 9.48
N ILE A 148 22.12 -37.77 8.87
CA ILE A 148 21.19 -36.68 8.56
C ILE A 148 21.19 -36.40 7.06
N HIS A 149 20.02 -36.11 6.51
CA HIS A 149 19.87 -35.42 5.25
C HIS A 149 19.70 -33.93 5.50
N VAL A 150 20.64 -33.13 5.00
CA VAL A 150 20.61 -31.66 5.11
C VAL A 150 20.24 -31.10 3.74
N ASP A 151 19.16 -30.34 3.70
CA ASP A 151 18.71 -29.55 2.56
C ASP A 151 18.68 -28.07 2.96
N ALA A 152 18.87 -27.18 1.99
CA ALA A 152 18.80 -25.73 2.20
C ALA A 152 17.35 -25.24 2.35
N GLU A 153 16.38 -25.96 1.75
CA GLU A 153 14.97 -25.56 1.80
C GLU A 153 14.16 -26.31 2.86
N LYS A 154 14.50 -27.57 3.10
CA LYS A 154 13.78 -28.48 4.00
C LYS A 154 14.53 -28.69 5.30
N GLU A 155 13.75 -28.89 6.37
CA GLU A 155 14.30 -29.21 7.69
C GLU A 155 15.23 -30.43 7.63
N PRO A 156 16.35 -30.41 8.40
CA PRO A 156 17.24 -31.54 8.50
C PRO A 156 16.45 -32.78 8.91
N THR A 157 16.54 -33.86 8.13
CA THR A 157 15.78 -35.09 8.40
C THR A 157 16.72 -36.22 8.74
N VAL A 158 16.34 -37.01 9.75
CA VAL A 158 17.14 -38.14 10.20
C VAL A 158 17.00 -39.29 9.22
N ASN A 159 18.13 -39.84 8.76
CA ASN A 159 18.16 -41.01 7.91
C ASN A 159 17.96 -42.28 8.75
N PHE A 160 16.71 -42.73 8.82
CA PHE A 160 16.32 -43.95 9.52
C PHE A 160 17.05 -45.20 9.01
N SER A 161 17.48 -45.25 7.74
CA SER A 161 18.26 -46.39 7.22
C SER A 161 19.64 -46.47 7.88
N SER A 162 20.31 -45.33 8.07
CA SER A 162 21.60 -45.27 8.77
C SER A 162 21.45 -45.56 10.27
N LEU A 163 20.39 -45.07 10.92
CA LEU A 163 20.10 -45.40 12.33
C LEU A 163 19.75 -46.87 12.52
N ASN A 164 18.98 -47.46 11.62
CA ASN A 164 18.62 -48.89 11.69
C ASN A 164 19.84 -49.81 11.61
N LYS A 165 20.95 -49.37 10.99
CA LYS A 165 22.21 -50.12 11.01
C LYS A 165 22.82 -50.17 12.42
N ILE A 166 22.71 -49.11 13.22
CA ILE A 166 23.17 -49.08 14.62
C ILE A 166 22.31 -50.02 15.48
N ILE A 167 21.00 -50.01 15.24
CA ILE A 167 20.02 -50.81 15.98
C ILE A 167 20.01 -52.28 15.51
N SER A 168 20.61 -52.58 14.35
CA SER A 168 20.65 -53.94 13.83
C SER A 168 21.42 -54.88 14.76
N PHE A 169 20.71 -55.86 15.31
CA PHE A 169 21.32 -56.94 16.05
C PHE A 169 21.74 -58.03 15.07
N LYS A 170 22.96 -58.57 15.23
CA LYS A 170 23.29 -59.86 14.60
C LYS A 170 22.22 -60.85 15.04
N LYS A 171 21.52 -61.47 14.09
CA LYS A 171 20.48 -62.48 14.36
C LYS A 171 20.99 -63.43 15.44
N VAL A 172 20.30 -63.48 16.58
CA VAL A 172 20.63 -64.29 17.76
C VAL A 172 20.36 -65.78 17.52
N HIS A 173 20.58 -66.25 16.30
CA HIS A 173 20.20 -67.61 15.89
C HIS A 173 21.35 -68.60 15.99
N GLN A 174 22.57 -68.20 16.39
CA GLN A 174 23.70 -69.14 16.45
C GLN A 174 24.67 -68.99 17.63
N PHE A 175 24.49 -68.06 18.57
CA PHE A 175 25.36 -67.99 19.76
C PHE A 175 24.55 -67.77 21.04
N ARG A 176 24.72 -68.66 22.02
CA ARG A 176 24.36 -68.43 23.43
C ARG A 176 25.31 -67.35 23.97
N LEU A 177 25.02 -66.09 23.67
CA LEU A 177 25.76 -64.97 24.26
C LEU A 177 25.35 -64.82 25.74
N PRO A 178 26.30 -64.55 26.65
CA PRO A 178 25.96 -64.20 28.03
C PRO A 178 25.07 -62.95 28.05
N TYR A 179 23.99 -62.97 28.84
CA TYR A 179 23.06 -61.83 28.99
C TYR A 179 23.78 -60.52 29.29
N SER A 180 24.86 -60.56 30.08
CA SER A 180 25.68 -59.38 30.41
C SER A 180 26.35 -58.75 29.19
N SER A 181 26.80 -59.55 28.22
CA SER A 181 27.42 -59.06 26.99
C SER A 181 26.41 -58.36 26.08
N VAL A 182 25.18 -58.87 26.03
CA VAL A 182 24.08 -58.27 25.24
C VAL A 182 23.61 -56.98 25.90
N ALA A 183 23.48 -56.97 27.23
CA ALA A 183 23.13 -55.78 27.99
C ALA A 183 24.18 -54.67 27.84
N CYS A 184 25.47 -54.98 27.91
CA CYS A 184 26.52 -53.99 27.67
C CYS A 184 26.50 -53.42 26.25
N ASP A 185 26.28 -54.25 25.21
CA ASP A 185 26.15 -53.79 23.82
C ASP A 185 24.91 -52.89 23.60
N LEU A 186 23.81 -53.19 24.28
CA LEU A 186 22.62 -52.35 24.27
C LEU A 186 22.88 -50.98 24.92
N ILE A 187 23.52 -50.97 26.08
CA ILE A 187 23.82 -49.73 26.81
C ILE A 187 24.75 -48.83 25.99
N THR A 188 25.80 -49.39 25.36
CA THR A 188 26.71 -48.60 24.52
C THR A 188 26.01 -48.05 23.28
N LYS A 189 25.15 -48.82 22.63
CA LYS A 189 24.35 -48.35 21.48
C LYS A 189 23.36 -47.25 21.87
N ILE A 190 22.70 -47.38 23.02
CA ILE A 190 21.79 -46.35 23.56
C ILE A 190 22.56 -45.06 23.84
N ASP A 191 23.75 -45.13 24.44
CA ASP A 191 24.59 -43.95 24.72
C ASP A 191 25.05 -43.25 23.42
N ILE A 192 25.40 -44.01 22.38
CA ILE A 192 25.72 -43.47 21.06
C ILE A 192 24.50 -42.75 20.45
N LEU A 193 23.32 -43.36 20.51
CA LEU A 193 22.09 -42.75 19.99
C LEU A 193 21.73 -41.47 20.75
N GLN A 194 21.84 -41.47 22.09
CA GLN A 194 21.59 -40.28 22.89
C GLN A 194 22.53 -39.12 22.53
N LYS A 195 23.82 -39.40 22.33
CA LYS A 195 24.79 -38.38 21.86
C LYS A 195 24.42 -37.86 20.48
N LEU A 196 24.06 -38.74 19.54
CA LEU A 196 23.63 -38.36 18.19
C LEU A 196 22.38 -37.48 18.21
N PHE A 197 21.36 -37.81 18.99
CA PHE A 197 20.14 -37.00 19.09
C PHE A 197 20.41 -35.64 19.70
N LYS A 198 21.27 -35.56 20.72
CA LYS A 198 21.65 -34.29 21.33
C LYS A 198 22.43 -33.39 20.37
N GLU A 199 23.37 -33.96 19.60
CA GLU A 199 24.07 -33.22 18.55
C GLU A 199 23.10 -32.80 17.43
N PHE A 200 22.13 -33.64 17.07
CA PHE A 200 21.11 -33.33 16.08
C PHE A 200 20.25 -32.13 16.49
N GLU A 201 19.71 -32.12 17.72
CA GLU A 201 18.94 -30.99 18.25
C GLU A 201 19.76 -29.69 18.26
N SER A 202 21.04 -29.79 18.67
CA SER A 202 21.94 -28.64 18.66
C SER A 202 22.16 -28.10 17.25
N TYR A 203 22.34 -28.99 16.26
CA TYR A 203 22.49 -28.62 14.86
C TYR A 203 21.19 -28.05 14.28
N GLN A 204 20.03 -28.60 14.65
CA GLN A 204 18.73 -28.10 14.21
C GLN A 204 18.53 -26.64 14.61
N ASN A 205 18.85 -26.29 15.86
CA ASN A 205 18.78 -24.90 16.32
C ASN A 205 19.69 -23.98 15.49
N ILE A 206 20.92 -24.41 15.20
CA ILE A 206 21.87 -23.64 14.35
C ILE A 206 21.31 -23.49 12.93
N TRP A 207 20.69 -24.54 12.38
CA TRP A 207 20.10 -24.51 11.06
C TRP A 207 18.86 -23.62 11.00
N GLU A 208 18.02 -23.60 12.03
CA GLU A 208 16.85 -22.72 12.14
C GLU A 208 17.26 -21.25 12.17
N ASP A 209 18.23 -20.89 13.01
CA ASP A 209 18.82 -19.55 13.05
C ASP A 209 19.44 -19.17 11.69
N TRP A 210 20.19 -20.08 11.08
CA TRP A 210 20.75 -19.88 9.74
C TRP A 210 19.65 -19.64 8.69
N LYS A 211 18.58 -20.43 8.71
CA LYS A 211 17.48 -20.34 7.74
C LYS A 211 16.75 -19.01 7.88
N GLN A 212 16.42 -18.61 9.11
CA GLN A 212 15.79 -17.32 9.37
C GLN A 212 16.66 -16.16 8.86
N ASN A 213 17.96 -16.18 9.18
CA ASN A 213 18.90 -15.16 8.70
C ASN A 213 18.99 -15.14 7.17
N ASN A 214 19.11 -16.31 6.53
CA ASN A 214 19.21 -16.37 5.07
C ASN A 214 17.92 -16.00 4.36
N ASP A 215 16.74 -16.28 4.92
CA ASP A 215 15.47 -15.87 4.32
C ASP A 215 15.28 -14.33 4.40
N GLU A 216 15.77 -13.68 5.46
CA GLU A 216 15.86 -12.21 5.52
C GLU A 216 16.85 -11.65 4.47
N ILE A 217 18.00 -12.31 4.28
CA ILE A 217 18.98 -11.95 3.25
C ILE A 217 18.38 -12.12 1.86
N LYS A 218 17.66 -13.22 1.58
CA LYS A 218 16.98 -13.45 0.29
C LYS A 218 15.98 -12.35 -0.04
N LYS A 219 15.17 -11.92 0.94
CA LYS A 219 14.23 -10.79 0.75
C LYS A 219 14.99 -9.53 0.32
N SER A 220 16.11 -9.25 0.97
CA SER A 220 16.96 -8.10 0.66
C SER A 220 17.57 -8.22 -0.75
N ILE A 221 18.10 -9.40 -1.12
CA ILE A 221 18.65 -9.67 -2.47
C ILE A 221 17.62 -9.42 -3.57
N VAL A 222 16.37 -9.88 -3.40
CA VAL A 222 15.31 -9.65 -4.39
C VAL A 222 15.06 -8.15 -4.63
N VAL A 223 15.15 -7.33 -3.58
CA VAL A 223 14.99 -5.87 -3.69
C VAL A 223 16.18 -5.26 -4.42
N TYR A 224 17.41 -5.65 -4.09
CA TYR A 224 18.62 -5.15 -4.74
C TYR A 224 18.71 -5.56 -6.21
N ASP A 225 18.34 -6.78 -6.56
CA ASP A 225 18.29 -7.24 -7.94
C ASP A 225 17.28 -6.42 -8.77
N LYS A 226 16.14 -6.05 -8.18
CA LYS A 226 15.16 -5.14 -8.82
C LYS A 226 15.74 -3.74 -9.00
N LEU A 227 16.34 -3.16 -7.97
CA LEU A 227 16.97 -1.84 -8.05
C LEU A 227 18.09 -1.81 -9.10
N PHE A 228 18.90 -2.86 -9.17
CA PHE A 228 19.95 -2.99 -10.18
C PHE A 228 19.37 -3.14 -11.59
N SER A 229 18.30 -3.91 -11.75
CA SER A 229 17.57 -4.01 -13.02
C SER A 229 17.05 -2.65 -13.47
N TRP A 230 16.50 -1.85 -12.55
CA TRP A 230 16.07 -0.49 -12.85
C TRP A 230 17.25 0.41 -13.23
N ASN A 231 18.34 0.36 -12.47
CA ASN A 231 19.52 1.14 -12.80
C ASN A 231 20.07 0.79 -14.19
N THR A 232 20.01 -0.49 -14.54
CA THR A 232 20.43 -0.97 -15.85
C THR A 232 19.48 -0.48 -16.94
N ALA A 233 18.16 -0.53 -16.72
CA ALA A 233 17.16 -0.10 -17.69
C ALA A 233 17.21 1.42 -17.96
N ILE A 234 17.40 2.23 -16.91
CA ILE A 234 17.53 3.69 -16.99
C ILE A 234 18.81 4.08 -17.74
N ASN A 235 19.95 3.47 -17.37
CA ASN A 235 21.25 3.85 -17.93
C ASN A 235 21.52 3.29 -19.33
N LEU A 236 21.00 2.09 -19.68
CA LEU A 236 21.22 1.48 -20.99
C LEU A 236 20.19 1.90 -22.05
N GLY A 237 19.12 2.62 -21.66
CA GLY A 237 18.13 3.18 -22.58
C GLY A 237 17.42 2.13 -23.43
N GLY A 238 16.38 1.52 -22.87
CA GLY A 238 15.41 0.77 -23.68
C GLY A 238 14.70 1.68 -24.68
N THR A 239 14.24 1.14 -25.81
CA THR A 239 13.49 1.86 -26.87
C THR A 239 12.05 2.27 -26.45
N GLY A 240 11.80 2.48 -25.17
CA GLY A 240 10.53 2.92 -24.60
C GLY A 240 10.73 4.17 -23.74
N ASP A 241 9.64 4.89 -23.46
CA ASP A 241 9.62 6.11 -22.66
C ASP A 241 10.58 6.03 -21.45
N GLY A 242 11.38 7.09 -21.25
CA GLY A 242 12.42 7.12 -20.23
C GLY A 242 11.89 6.69 -18.86
N GLU A 243 12.38 5.56 -18.38
CA GLU A 243 12.03 5.07 -17.04
C GLU A 243 12.63 6.02 -16.00
N GLU A 244 11.79 6.51 -15.09
CA GLU A 244 12.20 7.40 -14.00
C GLU A 244 11.88 6.73 -12.66
N ILE A 245 12.73 6.95 -11.66
CA ILE A 245 12.45 6.56 -10.27
C ILE A 245 12.03 7.79 -9.50
N VAL A 246 10.95 7.64 -8.75
CA VAL A 246 10.40 8.71 -7.92
C VAL A 246 10.15 8.24 -6.50
N ALA A 247 10.53 9.07 -5.53
CA ALA A 247 10.04 8.96 -4.17
C ALA A 247 8.66 9.65 -4.07
N GLY A 248 7.65 8.88 -3.69
CA GLY A 248 6.29 9.38 -3.51
C GLY A 248 5.93 9.62 -2.03
N PHE A 249 5.36 10.77 -1.70
CA PHE A 249 4.78 11.05 -0.38
C PHE A 249 3.26 11.11 -0.45
N GLY A 250 2.60 10.42 0.47
CA GLY A 250 1.14 10.35 0.57
C GLY A 250 0.53 9.64 -0.63
N LEU A 251 0.28 8.34 -0.51
CA LEU A 251 -0.37 7.58 -1.58
C LEU A 251 -1.88 7.85 -1.55
N VAL A 252 -2.44 8.23 -2.70
CA VAL A 252 -3.88 8.34 -2.89
C VAL A 252 -4.35 7.18 -3.74
N ASP A 253 -5.26 6.39 -3.17
CA ASP A 253 -5.93 5.29 -3.84
C ASP A 253 -7.35 5.70 -4.20
N TRP A 254 -7.63 5.82 -5.49
CA TRP A 254 -8.95 6.13 -6.03
C TRP A 254 -9.51 4.92 -6.76
N VAL A 255 -10.73 4.53 -6.44
CA VAL A 255 -11.46 3.52 -7.22
C VAL A 255 -12.53 4.25 -8.02
N LEU A 256 -12.42 4.22 -9.35
CA LEU A 256 -13.43 4.84 -10.20
C LEU A 256 -14.75 4.08 -10.04
N PRO A 257 -15.86 4.74 -9.67
CA PRO A 257 -17.14 4.06 -9.48
C PRO A 257 -17.69 3.41 -10.76
N THR A 258 -17.38 3.99 -11.92
CA THR A 258 -17.87 3.58 -13.24
C THR A 258 -17.10 2.39 -13.81
N THR A 259 -15.78 2.35 -13.65
CA THR A 259 -14.91 1.31 -14.23
C THR A 259 -14.39 0.30 -13.21
N GLN A 260 -14.58 0.55 -11.91
CA GLN A 260 -13.93 -0.17 -10.79
C GLN A 260 -12.40 -0.24 -10.88
N LYS A 261 -11.77 0.53 -11.78
CA LYS A 261 -10.32 0.61 -11.86
C LYS A 261 -9.80 1.34 -10.63
N SER A 262 -8.78 0.75 -10.02
CA SER A 262 -8.08 1.32 -8.88
C SER A 262 -6.85 2.06 -9.37
N TYR A 263 -6.71 3.30 -8.94
CA TYR A 263 -5.65 4.21 -9.30
C TYR A 263 -4.89 4.58 -8.04
N SER A 264 -3.58 4.35 -8.05
CA SER A 264 -2.70 4.66 -6.93
C SER A 264 -1.67 5.67 -7.40
N TYR A 265 -1.71 6.88 -6.83
CA TYR A 265 -0.77 7.95 -7.21
C TYR A 265 -0.25 8.69 -5.97
N PRO A 266 1.07 8.96 -5.88
CA PRO A 266 1.63 9.76 -4.80
C PRO A 266 1.25 11.25 -4.94
N LEU A 267 0.87 11.90 -3.85
CA LEU A 267 0.50 13.33 -3.82
C LEU A 267 1.67 14.24 -4.17
N MET A 268 2.87 13.85 -3.75
CA MET A 268 4.11 14.55 -4.07
C MET A 268 5.13 13.54 -4.57
N THR A 269 5.84 13.89 -5.64
CA THR A 269 6.92 13.09 -6.20
C THR A 269 8.23 13.88 -6.13
N ILE A 270 9.30 13.18 -5.77
CA ILE A 270 10.68 13.68 -5.85
C ILE A 270 11.43 12.72 -6.78
N PRO A 271 12.02 13.19 -7.89
CA PRO A 271 12.84 12.33 -8.74
C PRO A 271 14.07 11.86 -7.96
N LEU A 272 14.42 10.59 -8.12
CA LEU A 272 15.60 9.98 -7.53
C LEU A 272 16.58 9.60 -8.63
N GLU A 273 17.85 9.90 -8.39
CA GLU A 273 18.96 9.39 -9.19
C GLU A 273 19.52 8.12 -8.54
N MET A 274 20.02 7.19 -9.36
CA MET A 274 20.68 5.98 -8.88
C MET A 274 22.09 5.92 -9.44
N GLU A 275 23.06 5.76 -8.54
CA GLU A 275 24.45 5.53 -8.88
C GLU A 275 24.94 4.25 -8.23
N ILE A 276 25.82 3.53 -8.92
CA ILE A 276 26.48 2.34 -8.37
C ILE A 276 27.93 2.71 -8.09
N GLU A 277 28.23 2.93 -6.82
CA GLU A 277 29.60 3.08 -6.36
C GLU A 277 30.29 1.71 -6.34
N LYS A 278 31.36 1.57 -7.14
CA LYS A 278 32.26 0.41 -7.03
C LYS A 278 33.31 0.75 -5.99
N MET A 279 33.29 0.05 -4.86
CA MET A 279 34.44 0.06 -3.96
C MET A 279 35.58 -0.73 -4.63
N ASP A 280 36.68 -0.05 -4.90
CA ASP A 280 37.96 -0.62 -5.36
C ASP A 280 38.69 -1.39 -4.24
#